data_AF-A0A9E0NH62-F1
#
_entry.id   AF-A0A9E0NH62-F1
#
_cell.length_a   1.000
_cell.length_b   1.000
_cell.length_c   1.000
_cell.angle_alpha   90.00
_cell.angle_beta   90.00
_cell.angle_gamma   90.00
#
_symmetry.space_group_name_H-M   'P 1'
#
loop_
_entity.id
_entity.type
_entity.pdbx_description
1 polymer ?
#
loop_
_entity_poly.entity_id
_entity_poly.type
_entity_poly.pdbx_seq_one_letter_code
_entity_poly.pdbx_strand_id
1 'polypeptide(L)'
;MAYLGYVLIVAGLLLAIRTFVRSRTMAADDHRPEAARKIDRFFALGSALLLFMAGVYLGVLRNPERQSTGEGASVPSKPSVPSTPSVAATGELLQYWTDESRAALRQQCLENGKRTAERYPELVEDYCRCATEKITLAYTPASYQELMSKPVEEQKAAIGPVVESCVAIMSKLIELSNEAQPQKPPKQQ
;
A
#
# COMPACT_ATOMS: atom_id res chain seq x y z
N MET A 1 1.08 0.86 -19.02
CA MET A 1 0.48 1.86 -18.10
C MET A 1 0.77 3.31 -18.50
N ALA A 2 1.96 3.65 -18.99
CA ALA A 2 2.28 5.03 -19.43
C ALA A 2 1.31 5.61 -20.48
N TYR A 3 0.85 4.80 -21.43
CA TYR A 3 -0.12 5.22 -22.45
C TYR A 3 -1.47 5.65 -21.86
N LEU A 4 -1.97 4.94 -20.83
CA LEU A 4 -3.22 5.28 -20.15
C LEU A 4 -3.11 6.64 -19.44
N GLY A 5 -1.97 6.91 -18.78
CA GLY A 5 -1.69 8.21 -18.17
C GLY A 5 -1.68 9.35 -19.19
N TYR A 6 -1.04 9.14 -20.35
CA TYR A 6 -1.02 10.12 -21.43
C TYR A 6 -2.42 10.42 -21.99
N VAL A 7 -3.22 9.37 -22.23
CA VAL A 7 -4.62 9.51 -22.69
C VAL A 7 -5.45 10.33 -21.70
N LEU A 8 -5.29 10.12 -20.38
CA LEU A 8 -6.01 10.89 -19.37
C LEU A 8 -5.58 12.37 -19.32
N ILE A 9 -4.29 12.65 -19.50
CA ILE A 9 -3.77 14.03 -19.55
C ILE A 9 -4.34 14.76 -20.78
N VAL A 10 -4.32 14.14 -21.96
CA VAL A 10 -4.85 14.72 -23.20
C VAL A 10 -6.37 14.92 -23.09
N ALA A 11 -7.11 13.94 -22.54
CA ALA A 11 -8.55 14.06 -22.32
C ALA A 11 -8.89 15.22 -21.36
N GLY A 12 -8.14 15.37 -20.27
CA GLY A 12 -8.30 16.48 -19.33
C GLY A 12 -8.06 17.84 -19.98
N LEU A 13 -7.00 17.97 -20.79
CA LEU A 13 -6.70 19.20 -21.54
C LEU A 13 -7.78 19.54 -22.57
N LEU A 14 -8.27 18.56 -23.32
CA LEU A 14 -9.35 18.77 -24.30
C LEU A 14 -10.66 19.23 -23.63
N LEU A 15 -10.99 18.69 -22.45
CA LEU A 15 -12.15 19.14 -21.68
C LEU A 15 -11.97 20.57 -21.16
N ALA A 16 -10.77 20.93 -20.68
CA ALA A 16 -10.47 22.30 -20.25
C ALA A 16 -10.58 23.30 -21.40
N ILE A 17 -10.05 22.97 -22.59
CA ILE A 17 -10.16 23.82 -23.79
C ILE A 17 -11.62 23.96 -24.21
N ARG A 18 -12.37 22.86 -24.27
CA ARG A 18 -13.77 22.87 -24.70
C ARG A 18 -14.67 23.68 -23.75
N THR A 19 -14.43 23.57 -22.44
CA THR A 19 -15.14 24.37 -21.43
C THR A 19 -14.78 25.85 -21.54
N PHE A 20 -13.51 26.18 -21.77
CA PHE A 20 -13.06 27.55 -22.00
C PHE A 20 -13.69 28.18 -23.25
N VAL A 21 -13.70 27.48 -24.38
CA VAL A 21 -14.33 27.95 -25.63
C VAL A 21 -15.83 28.15 -25.44
N ARG A 22 -16.52 27.20 -24.79
CA ARG A 22 -17.96 27.30 -24.50
C ARG A 22 -18.28 28.46 -23.58
N SER A 23 -17.43 28.75 -22.60
CA SER A 23 -17.61 29.92 -21.73
C SER A 23 -17.42 31.25 -22.45
N ARG A 24 -16.64 31.30 -23.55
CA ARG A 24 -16.53 32.50 -24.39
C ARG A 24 -17.72 32.68 -25.32
N THR A 25 -18.29 31.61 -25.86
CA THR A 25 -19.42 31.70 -26.80
C THR A 25 -20.75 32.02 -26.11
N MET A 26 -20.92 31.66 -24.84
CA MET A 26 -22.14 31.90 -24.05
C MET A 26 -22.27 33.33 -23.50
N ALA A 27 -21.32 34.22 -23.77
CA ALA A 27 -21.34 35.59 -23.24
C ALA A 27 -22.36 36.52 -23.94
N ALA A 28 -22.97 36.10 -25.05
CA ALA A 28 -23.80 36.97 -25.87
C ALA A 28 -25.31 36.93 -25.58
N ASP A 29 -25.86 35.86 -24.98
CA ASP A 29 -27.33 35.71 -24.88
C ASP A 29 -27.77 34.69 -23.82
N ASP A 30 -27.40 34.90 -22.55
CA ASP A 30 -27.75 33.96 -21.47
C ASP A 30 -28.27 34.68 -20.21
N HIS A 31 -29.59 34.62 -20.00
CA HIS A 31 -30.33 35.14 -18.84
C HIS A 31 -30.27 34.22 -17.60
N ARG A 32 -29.39 33.20 -17.55
CA ARG A 32 -29.24 32.38 -16.34
C ARG A 32 -28.79 33.19 -15.12
N PRO A 33 -29.29 32.86 -13.91
CA PRO A 33 -28.88 33.50 -12.67
C PRO A 33 -27.37 33.27 -12.41
N GLU A 34 -26.67 34.33 -12.01
CA GLU A 34 -25.20 34.33 -11.82
C GLU A 34 -24.69 33.22 -10.89
N ALA A 35 -25.51 32.80 -9.93
CA ALA A 35 -25.18 31.73 -8.98
C ALA A 35 -24.97 30.37 -9.69
N ALA A 36 -25.81 30.04 -10.66
CA ALA A 36 -25.70 28.78 -11.40
C ALA A 36 -24.43 28.73 -12.27
N ARG A 37 -24.04 29.88 -12.84
CA ARG A 37 -22.86 30.00 -13.70
C ARG A 37 -21.55 29.79 -12.94
N LYS A 38 -21.49 30.16 -11.66
CA LYS A 38 -20.32 29.91 -10.79
C LYS A 38 -20.14 28.43 -10.50
N ILE A 39 -21.23 27.73 -10.17
CA ILE A 39 -21.20 26.31 -9.80
C ILE A 39 -20.73 25.44 -10.98
N ASP A 40 -21.27 25.64 -12.18
CA ASP A 40 -20.86 24.89 -13.37
C ASP A 40 -19.37 25.09 -13.69
N ARG A 41 -18.86 26.32 -13.48
CA ARG A 41 -17.45 26.64 -13.67
C ARG A 41 -16.55 25.94 -12.64
N PHE A 42 -16.97 25.86 -11.38
CA PHE A 42 -16.24 25.15 -10.33
C PHE A 42 -16.19 23.64 -10.59
N PHE A 43 -17.31 23.02 -10.99
CA PHE A 43 -17.34 21.59 -11.32
C PHE A 43 -16.49 21.26 -12.56
N ALA A 44 -16.52 22.11 -13.59
CA ALA A 44 -15.71 21.94 -14.78
C ALA A 44 -14.20 22.04 -14.49
N LEU A 45 -13.78 23.06 -13.72
CA LEU A 45 -12.38 23.22 -13.31
C LEU A 45 -11.94 22.09 -12.36
N GLY A 46 -12.77 21.72 -11.39
CA GLY A 46 -12.48 20.67 -10.42
C GLY A 46 -12.29 19.30 -11.10
N SER A 47 -13.19 18.92 -12.00
CA SER A 47 -13.09 17.65 -12.73
C SER A 47 -11.87 17.58 -13.66
N ALA A 48 -11.54 18.68 -14.36
CA ALA A 48 -10.35 18.74 -15.19
C ALA A 48 -9.05 18.60 -14.37
N LEU A 49 -8.99 19.27 -13.22
CA LEU A 49 -7.82 19.22 -12.33
C LEU A 49 -7.65 17.84 -11.70
N LEU A 50 -8.75 17.17 -11.34
CA LEU A 50 -8.75 15.81 -10.81
C LEU A 50 -8.25 14.80 -11.84
N LEU A 51 -8.71 14.89 -13.09
CA LEU A 51 -8.22 14.04 -14.20
C LEU A 51 -6.73 14.27 -14.49
N PHE A 52 -6.27 15.52 -14.45
CA PHE A 52 -4.86 15.85 -14.63
C PHE A 52 -3.99 15.22 -13.53
N MET A 53 -4.37 15.40 -12.26
CA MET A 53 -3.62 14.85 -11.12
C MET A 53 -3.62 13.32 -11.14
N ALA A 54 -4.74 12.67 -11.53
CA ALA A 54 -4.80 11.23 -11.70
C ALA A 54 -3.87 10.74 -12.83
N GLY A 55 -3.81 11.46 -13.96
CA GLY A 55 -2.89 11.16 -15.06
C GLY A 55 -1.41 11.26 -14.65
N VAL A 56 -1.04 12.32 -13.92
CA VAL A 56 0.32 12.50 -13.38
C VAL A 56 0.65 11.41 -12.37
N TYR A 57 -0.26 11.08 -11.45
CA TYR A 57 -0.06 10.02 -10.46
C TYR A 57 0.19 8.67 -11.13
N LEU A 58 -0.61 8.30 -12.13
CA LEU A 58 -0.45 7.04 -12.86
C LEU A 58 0.79 7.02 -13.77
N GLY A 59 1.16 8.14 -14.38
CA GLY A 59 2.28 8.23 -15.32
C GLY A 59 3.65 8.35 -14.65
N VAL A 60 3.74 9.10 -13.54
CA VAL A 60 5.01 9.43 -12.88
C VAL A 60 5.26 8.53 -11.68
N LEU A 61 4.26 8.38 -10.79
CA LEU A 61 4.48 7.71 -9.49
C LEU A 61 4.31 6.20 -9.57
N ARG A 62 3.55 5.70 -10.55
CA ARG A 62 3.31 4.26 -10.72
C ARG A 62 4.12 3.63 -11.85
N ASN A 63 5.18 4.29 -12.34
CA ASN A 63 6.07 3.69 -13.33
C ASN A 63 7.18 2.88 -12.62
N PRO A 64 7.04 1.55 -12.48
CA PRO A 64 7.97 0.73 -11.70
C PRO A 64 9.30 0.52 -12.44
N GLU A 65 9.37 0.86 -13.73
CA GLU A 65 10.54 0.58 -14.58
C GLU A 65 11.74 1.50 -14.30
N ARG A 66 11.56 2.64 -13.62
CA ARG A 66 12.66 3.58 -13.35
C ARG A 66 13.47 3.31 -12.07
N GLN A 67 13.11 2.30 -11.27
CA GLN A 67 13.90 1.94 -10.08
C GLN A 67 14.96 0.85 -10.32
N SER A 68 15.11 0.31 -11.54
CA SER A 68 16.06 -0.79 -11.80
C SER A 68 17.42 -0.33 -12.36
N THR A 69 17.64 0.96 -12.62
CA THR A 69 18.89 1.44 -13.23
C THR A 69 19.66 2.37 -12.30
N GLY A 70 20.21 1.79 -11.23
CA GLY A 70 21.21 2.49 -10.44
C GLY A 70 21.39 1.91 -9.04
N GLU A 71 22.13 0.81 -8.92
CA GLU A 71 23.31 0.75 -8.03
C GLU A 71 24.05 -0.57 -8.25
N GLY A 72 24.93 -0.56 -9.24
CA GLY A 72 26.11 -1.42 -9.23
C GLY A 72 27.09 -0.89 -8.19
N ALA A 73 26.75 -1.00 -6.91
CA ALA A 73 27.71 -0.90 -5.83
C ALA A 73 28.36 -2.28 -5.67
N SER A 74 29.55 -2.41 -6.23
CA SER A 74 30.46 -3.52 -6.01
C SER A 74 30.70 -3.71 -4.50
N VAL A 75 30.03 -4.70 -3.90
CA VAL A 75 30.35 -5.17 -2.55
C VAL A 75 31.71 -5.88 -2.61
N PRO A 76 32.69 -5.46 -1.80
CA PRO A 76 33.98 -6.12 -1.72
C PRO A 76 33.82 -7.51 -1.09
N SER A 77 34.40 -8.50 -1.76
CA SER A 77 34.46 -9.90 -1.37
C SER A 77 35.02 -10.04 0.05
N LYS A 78 34.18 -10.49 1.00
CA LYS A 78 34.59 -10.84 2.36
C LYS A 78 34.97 -12.34 2.42
N PRO A 79 35.95 -12.75 3.25
CA PRO A 79 36.62 -14.04 3.12
C PRO A 79 35.72 -15.24 3.37
N SER A 80 35.99 -16.28 2.58
CA SER A 80 35.57 -17.67 2.72
C SER A 80 35.63 -18.17 4.17
N VAL A 81 34.47 -18.50 4.72
CA VAL A 81 34.32 -19.33 5.91
C VAL A 81 34.43 -20.82 5.50
N PRO A 82 35.02 -21.70 6.31
CA PRO A 82 35.33 -23.07 5.92
C PRO A 82 34.08 -23.89 5.66
N SER A 83 34.14 -24.66 4.58
CA SER A 83 33.20 -25.70 4.19
C SER A 83 33.00 -26.74 5.29
N THR A 84 31.84 -26.69 5.94
CA THR A 84 31.29 -27.79 6.74
C THR A 84 31.03 -29.00 5.83
N PRO A 85 31.40 -30.23 6.24
CA PRO A 85 31.32 -31.40 5.38
C PRO A 85 29.89 -31.74 4.99
N SER A 86 29.73 -31.90 3.68
CA SER A 86 28.60 -32.51 2.99
C SER A 86 28.34 -33.91 3.55
N VAL A 87 27.31 -34.03 4.39
CA VAL A 87 26.69 -35.33 4.69
C VAL A 87 25.55 -35.50 3.68
N ALA A 88 25.89 -36.19 2.59
CA ALA A 88 24.91 -36.73 1.68
C ALA A 88 24.08 -37.80 2.42
N ALA A 89 22.86 -37.45 2.81
CA ALA A 89 21.83 -38.40 3.14
C ALA A 89 20.51 -37.85 2.61
N THR A 90 20.10 -38.41 1.48
CA THR A 90 18.77 -38.34 0.86
C THR A 90 17.69 -38.72 1.88
N GLY A 91 17.29 -37.74 2.66
CA GLY A 91 16.01 -37.66 3.34
C GLY A 91 15.44 -36.31 2.95
N GLU A 92 14.21 -36.28 2.48
CA GLU A 92 13.47 -35.07 2.12
C GLU A 92 13.58 -34.06 3.27
N LEU A 93 14.51 -33.11 3.11
CA LEU A 93 14.77 -32.05 4.07
C LEU A 93 13.55 -31.14 4.05
N LEU A 94 12.58 -31.47 4.90
CA LEU A 94 11.47 -30.61 5.26
C LEU A 94 12.07 -29.25 5.64
N GLN A 95 12.06 -28.31 4.69
CA GLN A 95 12.62 -26.98 4.88
C GLN A 95 11.79 -26.29 5.96
N TYR A 96 12.30 -26.34 7.18
CA TYR A 96 11.69 -25.69 8.33
C TYR A 96 12.17 -24.24 8.42
N TRP A 97 11.35 -23.39 9.00
CA TRP A 97 11.71 -22.00 9.27
C TRP A 97 12.77 -21.91 10.36
N THR A 98 13.98 -21.47 10.00
CA THR A 98 15.02 -21.10 10.97
C THR A 98 14.55 -19.95 11.86
N ASP A 99 15.08 -19.84 13.07
CA ASP A 99 14.75 -18.71 13.96
C ASP A 99 15.10 -17.36 13.33
N GLU A 100 16.20 -17.31 12.55
CA GLU A 100 16.64 -16.14 11.80
C GLU A 100 15.61 -15.69 10.76
N SER A 101 15.06 -16.64 9.99
CA SER A 101 14.05 -16.33 8.96
C SER A 101 12.71 -15.95 9.59
N ARG A 102 12.34 -16.53 10.73
CA ARG A 102 11.18 -16.07 11.53
C ARG A 102 11.38 -14.65 12.05
N ALA A 103 12.56 -14.35 12.58
CA ALA A 103 12.89 -13.01 13.05
C ALA A 103 12.85 -11.98 11.91
N ALA A 104 13.37 -12.33 10.73
CA ALA A 104 13.31 -11.48 9.54
C ALA A 104 11.87 -11.22 9.08
N LEU A 105 11.01 -12.25 9.05
CA LEU A 105 9.61 -12.11 8.68
C LEU A 105 8.86 -11.20 9.65
N ARG A 106 9.11 -11.36 10.96
CA ARG A 106 8.55 -10.49 11.99
C ARG A 106 9.02 -9.05 11.83
N GLN A 107 10.31 -8.83 11.55
CA GLN A 107 10.86 -7.50 11.34
C GLN A 107 10.23 -6.82 10.11
N GLN A 108 10.02 -7.56 9.03
CA GLN A 108 9.34 -7.06 7.84
C GLN A 108 7.89 -6.67 8.14
N CYS A 109 7.18 -7.44 8.98
CA CYS A 109 5.85 -7.07 9.45
C CYS A 109 5.85 -5.76 10.23
N LEU A 110 6.81 -5.57 11.14
CA LEU A 110 6.96 -4.33 11.93
C LEU A 110 7.24 -3.13 11.03
N GLU A 111 8.13 -3.26 10.04
CA GLU A 111 8.46 -2.16 9.12
C GLU A 111 7.25 -1.78 8.25
N ASN A 112 6.50 -2.76 7.75
CA ASN A 112 5.25 -2.51 7.02
C ASN A 112 4.18 -1.85 7.91
N GLY A 113 4.17 -2.17 9.20
CA GLY A 113 3.27 -1.62 10.22
C GLY A 113 3.75 -0.32 10.88
N LYS A 114 4.89 0.24 10.47
CA LYS A 114 5.61 1.31 11.20
C LYS A 114 4.74 2.49 11.61
N ARG A 115 3.89 2.99 10.71
CA ARG A 115 2.98 4.12 11.00
C ARG A 115 1.98 3.80 12.11
N THR A 116 1.54 2.55 12.21
CA THR A 116 0.66 2.09 13.28
C THR A 116 1.46 1.82 14.56
N ALA A 117 2.67 1.26 14.42
CA ALA A 117 3.57 0.98 15.52
C ALA A 117 4.01 2.25 16.26
N GLU A 118 4.16 3.38 15.57
CA GLU A 118 4.43 4.69 16.17
C GLU A 118 3.36 5.11 17.21
N ARG A 119 2.11 4.67 17.02
CA ARG A 119 1.01 4.98 17.95
C ARG A 119 0.75 3.86 18.94
N TYR A 120 0.94 2.61 18.51
CA TYR A 120 0.56 1.41 19.27
C TYR A 120 1.65 0.34 19.15
N PRO A 121 2.85 0.56 19.73
CA PRO A 121 4.01 -0.29 19.48
C PRO A 121 3.82 -1.72 19.98
N GLU A 122 3.36 -1.90 21.22
CA GLU A 122 3.14 -3.23 21.83
C GLU A 122 2.13 -4.06 21.04
N LEU A 123 1.09 -3.42 20.51
CA LEU A 123 0.06 -4.15 19.78
C LEU A 123 0.52 -4.58 18.39
N VAL A 124 1.24 -3.72 17.68
CA VAL A 124 1.81 -4.09 16.39
C VAL A 124 2.84 -5.20 16.57
N GLU A 125 3.60 -5.18 17.67
CA GLU A 125 4.51 -6.26 18.04
C GLU A 125 3.76 -7.57 18.30
N ASP A 126 2.69 -7.54 19.11
CA ASP A 126 1.85 -8.72 19.39
C ASP A 126 1.21 -9.30 18.13
N TYR A 127 0.66 -8.44 17.28
CA TYR A 127 0.10 -8.83 15.99
C TYR A 127 1.16 -9.46 15.10
N CYS A 128 2.33 -8.82 14.93
CA CYS A 128 3.38 -9.32 14.06
C CYS A 128 3.99 -10.63 14.57
N ARG A 129 4.10 -10.81 15.89
CA ARG A 129 4.49 -12.09 16.50
C ARG A 129 3.47 -13.18 16.17
N CYS A 130 2.19 -12.94 16.44
CA CYS A 130 1.12 -13.91 16.14
C CYS A 130 1.08 -14.26 14.65
N ALA A 131 1.11 -13.26 13.76
CA ALA A 131 1.04 -13.47 12.32
C ALA A 131 2.24 -14.28 11.81
N THR A 132 3.46 -13.99 12.31
CA THR A 132 4.67 -14.74 11.95
C THR A 132 4.56 -16.20 12.37
N GLU A 133 4.10 -16.49 13.59
CA GLU A 133 3.90 -17.85 14.06
C GLU A 133 2.86 -18.61 13.20
N LYS A 134 1.72 -17.98 12.90
CA LYS A 134 0.69 -18.61 12.07
C LYS A 134 1.16 -18.88 10.65
N ILE A 135 1.86 -17.93 10.03
CA ILE A 135 2.40 -18.09 8.67
C ILE A 135 3.44 -19.21 8.64
N THR A 136 4.36 -19.23 9.60
CA THR A 136 5.46 -20.22 9.65
C THR A 136 4.98 -21.62 10.00
N LEU A 137 3.83 -21.75 10.67
CA LEU A 137 3.13 -23.03 10.87
C LEU A 137 2.34 -23.49 9.63
N ALA A 138 1.75 -22.56 8.88
CA ALA A 138 0.90 -22.87 7.73
C ALA A 138 1.67 -23.11 6.42
N TYR A 139 2.84 -22.49 6.27
CA TYR A 139 3.61 -22.49 5.03
C TYR A 139 5.06 -22.90 5.27
N THR A 140 5.62 -23.66 4.34
CA THR A 140 7.08 -23.81 4.23
C THR A 140 7.69 -22.53 3.63
N PRO A 141 9.00 -22.26 3.83
CA PRO A 141 9.67 -21.10 3.23
C PRO A 141 9.47 -21.02 1.71
N ALA A 142 9.61 -22.15 0.99
CA ALA A 142 9.41 -22.21 -0.45
C ALA A 142 7.97 -21.87 -0.86
N SER A 143 6.97 -22.46 -0.18
CA SER A 143 5.55 -22.18 -0.48
C SER A 143 5.15 -20.74 -0.15
N TYR A 144 5.72 -20.16 0.91
CA TYR A 144 5.51 -18.76 1.25
C TYR A 144 6.13 -17.83 0.20
N GLN A 145 7.35 -18.14 -0.26
CA GLN A 145 8.00 -17.36 -1.30
C GLN A 145 7.25 -17.43 -2.64
N GLU A 146 6.75 -18.60 -3.01
CA GLU A 146 5.86 -18.76 -4.16
C GLU A 146 4.60 -17.92 -3.98
N LEU A 147 3.97 -17.97 -2.81
CA LEU A 147 2.78 -17.17 -2.50
C LEU A 147 3.06 -15.67 -2.64
N MET A 148 4.19 -15.18 -2.14
CA MET A 148 4.60 -13.76 -2.25
C MET A 148 4.88 -13.30 -3.69
N SER A 149 5.09 -14.22 -4.63
CA SER A 149 5.22 -13.90 -6.05
C SER A 149 3.88 -13.69 -6.76
N LYS A 150 2.76 -14.09 -6.15
CA LYS A 150 1.41 -13.96 -6.71
C LYS A 150 0.87 -12.52 -6.61
N PRO A 151 -0.20 -12.15 -7.35
CA PRO A 151 -0.87 -10.86 -7.17
C PRO A 151 -1.37 -10.64 -5.74
N VAL A 152 -1.40 -9.38 -5.28
CA VAL A 152 -1.77 -8.99 -3.90
C VAL A 152 -3.13 -9.56 -3.46
N GLU A 153 -4.11 -9.64 -4.36
CA GLU A 153 -5.43 -10.20 -4.02
C GLU A 153 -5.36 -11.69 -3.70
N GLU A 154 -4.53 -12.45 -4.42
CA GLU A 154 -4.31 -13.87 -4.16
C GLU A 154 -3.51 -14.07 -2.87
N GLN A 155 -2.49 -13.23 -2.62
CA GLN A 155 -1.76 -13.23 -1.36
C GLN A 155 -2.71 -13.01 -0.18
N LYS A 156 -3.59 -12.01 -0.28
CA LYS A 156 -4.56 -11.66 0.76
C LYS A 156 -5.59 -12.77 0.97
N ALA A 157 -6.09 -13.39 -0.10
CA ALA A 157 -7.04 -14.50 -0.01
C ALA A 157 -6.44 -15.73 0.68
N ALA A 158 -5.15 -16.01 0.45
CA ALA A 158 -4.46 -17.13 1.08
C ALA A 158 -4.04 -16.84 2.54
N ILE A 159 -3.42 -15.68 2.79
CA ILE A 159 -2.88 -15.33 4.12
C ILE A 159 -3.98 -14.86 5.08
N GLY A 160 -5.02 -14.20 4.57
CA GLY A 160 -6.09 -13.60 5.38
C GLY A 160 -6.67 -14.58 6.41
N PRO A 161 -7.13 -15.77 6.02
CA PRO A 161 -7.65 -16.78 6.95
C PRO A 161 -6.60 -17.27 7.97
N VAL A 162 -5.32 -17.35 7.58
CA VAL A 162 -4.23 -17.81 8.45
C VAL A 162 -3.99 -16.81 9.59
N VAL A 163 -4.09 -15.52 9.31
CA VAL A 163 -3.84 -14.44 10.28
C VAL A 163 -5.12 -13.86 10.90
N GLU A 164 -6.29 -14.36 10.53
CA GLU A 164 -7.59 -13.85 11.01
C GLU A 164 -7.67 -13.86 12.54
N SER A 165 -7.21 -14.95 13.17
CA SER A 165 -7.15 -15.04 14.63
C SER A 165 -6.26 -13.98 15.29
N CYS A 166 -5.24 -13.49 14.59
CA CYS A 166 -4.38 -12.41 15.06
C CYS A 166 -5.03 -11.04 14.91
N VAL A 167 -6.01 -10.87 14.00
CA VAL A 167 -6.75 -9.61 13.84
C VAL A 167 -7.57 -9.27 15.09
N ALA A 168 -8.01 -10.27 15.85
CA ALA A 168 -8.67 -10.03 17.14
C ALA A 168 -7.81 -9.22 18.12
N ILE A 169 -6.48 -9.35 18.05
CA ILE A 169 -5.52 -8.53 18.81
C ILE A 169 -5.67 -7.07 18.41
N MET A 170 -5.75 -6.79 17.11
CA MET A 170 -5.96 -5.44 16.57
C MET A 170 -7.34 -4.86 16.90
N SER A 171 -8.39 -5.68 16.99
CA SER A 171 -9.74 -5.21 17.36
C SER A 171 -9.81 -4.66 18.79
N LYS A 172 -9.03 -5.23 19.71
CA LYS A 172 -8.90 -4.73 21.09
C LYS A 172 -8.40 -3.28 21.15
N LEU A 173 -7.69 -2.84 20.12
CA LEU A 173 -7.21 -1.46 19.96
C LEU A 173 -8.36 -0.47 19.74
N ILE A 174 -9.38 -0.85 18.98
CA ILE A 174 -10.54 0.00 18.73
C ILE A 174 -11.29 0.22 20.04
N GLU A 175 -11.43 -0.83 20.85
CA GLU A 175 -12.05 -0.76 22.17
C GLU A 175 -11.26 0.15 23.11
N LEU A 176 -9.96 -0.10 23.29
CA LEU A 176 -9.10 0.71 24.16
C LEU A 176 -9.00 2.18 23.73
N SER A 177 -8.94 2.43 22.41
CA SER A 177 -8.90 3.80 21.86
C SER A 177 -10.22 4.55 22.11
N ASN A 178 -11.36 3.86 22.04
CA ASN A 178 -12.65 4.46 22.34
C ASN A 178 -12.82 4.76 23.83
N GLU A 179 -12.27 3.91 24.72
CA GLU A 179 -12.28 4.13 26.17
C GLU A 179 -11.34 5.27 26.61
N ALA A 180 -10.21 5.44 25.93
CA ALA A 180 -9.21 6.45 26.26
C ALA A 180 -9.57 7.87 25.79
N GLN A 181 -10.62 8.05 24.97
CA GLN A 181 -11.04 9.40 24.60
C GLN A 181 -11.66 10.09 25.82
N PRO A 182 -11.11 11.23 26.27
CA PRO A 182 -11.65 11.95 27.42
C PRO A 182 -13.11 12.29 27.12
N GLN A 183 -14.02 11.84 27.99
CA GLN A 183 -15.44 12.15 27.84
C GLN A 183 -15.59 13.64 27.64
N LYS A 184 -16.05 14.04 26.46
CA LYS A 184 -16.28 15.44 26.15
C LYS A 184 -17.28 15.95 27.19
N PRO A 185 -16.91 16.94 28.02
CA PRO A 185 -17.78 17.36 29.11
C PRO A 185 -19.14 17.75 28.54
N PRO A 186 -20.24 17.36 29.21
CA PRO A 186 -21.58 17.66 28.72
C PRO A 186 -21.70 19.18 28.52
N LYS A 187 -22.15 19.60 27.33
CA LYS A 187 -22.47 21.00 27.08
C LYS A 187 -23.57 21.40 28.06
N GLN A 188 -23.23 22.24 29.04
CA GLN A 188 -24.23 22.89 29.88
C GLN A 188 -25.07 23.80 28.96
N GLN A 189 -26.38 23.57 28.97
CA GLN A 189 -27.39 24.40 28.28
C GLN A 189 -27.81 25.56 29.18
#